data_AF-A0A7W4EL88-F1
#
_entry.id   AF-A0A7W4EL88-F1
#
_cell.length_a   1.000
_cell.length_b   1.000
_cell.length_c   1.000
_cell.angle_alpha   90.00
_cell.angle_beta   90.00
_cell.angle_gamma   90.00
#
_symmetry.space_group_name_H-M   'P 1'
#
loop_
_entity.id
_entity.type
_entity.pdbx_description
1 polymer ?
#
loop_
_entity_poly.entity_id
_entity_poly.type
_entity_poly.pdbx_seq_one_letter_code
_entity_poly.pdbx_strand_id
1 'polypeptide(L)'
;MNGKSGYALVGFIPKATKEAFCQEALRLLAPLPKHLRRSITLDNGTEMNNYEVLEKRSGAAVYFAHPYHSWERGCNENFNGLLRQFFPKQMNFESITKKQVDLAANLLNTRPRKRHGYKSPAELLQPYMGVAF
;
A
#
# COMPACT_ATOMS: atom_id res chain seq x y z
N MET A 1 -1.64 -2.71 3.05
CA MET A 1 -1.77 -1.64 4.05
C MET A 1 -1.97 -2.28 5.41
N ASN A 2 -1.29 -1.83 6.48
CA ASN A 2 -1.53 -2.38 7.81
C ASN A 2 -2.76 -1.66 8.43
N GLY A 3 -3.90 -2.36 8.52
CA GLY A 3 -5.17 -1.78 8.99
C GLY A 3 -5.13 -1.23 10.43
N LYS A 4 -4.19 -1.70 11.27
CA LYS A 4 -4.01 -1.21 12.64
C LYS A 4 -3.26 0.12 12.70
N SER A 5 -2.15 0.26 11.96
CA SER A 5 -1.34 1.49 11.96
C SER A 5 -1.78 2.53 10.93
N GLY A 6 -2.49 2.10 9.88
CA GLY A 6 -2.83 2.95 8.73
C GLY A 6 -1.62 3.25 7.83
N TYR A 7 -0.52 2.51 7.98
CA TYR A 7 0.69 2.66 7.16
C TYR A 7 0.48 2.03 5.79
N ALA A 8 0.88 2.76 4.75
CA ALA A 8 0.71 2.37 3.37
C ALA A 8 2.04 2.36 2.61
N LEU A 9 2.22 1.33 1.80
CA LEU A 9 3.26 1.28 0.78
C LEU A 9 2.63 1.77 -0.53
N VAL A 10 3.28 2.72 -1.19
CA VAL A 10 2.79 3.30 -2.44
C VAL A 10 3.90 3.19 -3.48
N GLY A 11 3.55 2.63 -4.64
CA GLY A 11 4.46 2.46 -5.77
C GLY A 11 3.98 3.27 -6.97
N PHE A 12 4.92 3.67 -7.81
CA PHE A 12 4.62 4.35 -9.06
C PHE A 12 4.86 3.38 -10.22
N ILE A 13 3.81 3.12 -11.00
CA ILE A 13 3.84 2.24 -12.16
C ILE A 13 3.40 3.06 -13.37
N PRO A 14 4.32 3.47 -14.26
CA PRO A 14 3.99 4.28 -15.44
C PRO A 14 3.00 3.59 -16.39
N LYS A 15 3.09 2.26 -16.48
CA LYS A 15 2.21 1.43 -17.31
C LYS A 15 1.76 0.22 -16.50
N ALA A 16 0.47 0.15 -16.21
CA ALA A 16 -0.12 -0.90 -15.39
C ALA A 16 -0.12 -2.25 -16.14
N THR A 17 0.98 -3.00 -16.03
CA THR A 17 1.07 -4.40 -16.48
C THR A 17 1.22 -5.33 -15.27
N LYS A 18 0.93 -6.62 -15.48
CA LYS A 18 1.02 -7.64 -14.42
C LYS A 18 2.44 -7.77 -13.86
N GLU A 19 3.42 -7.70 -14.75
CA GLU A 19 4.85 -7.82 -14.43
C GLU A 19 5.31 -6.60 -13.64
N ALA A 20 4.95 -5.39 -14.10
CA ALA A 20 5.31 -4.15 -13.43
C ALA A 20 4.68 -4.07 -12.03
N PHE A 21 3.41 -4.48 -11.89
CA PHE A 21 2.75 -4.59 -10.59
C PHE A 21 3.49 -5.56 -9.66
N CYS A 22 3.77 -6.78 -10.12
CA CYS A 22 4.44 -7.78 -9.29
C CYS A 22 5.84 -7.32 -8.86
N GLN A 23 6.63 -6.73 -9.77
CA GLN A 23 7.96 -6.23 -9.46
C GLN A 23 7.92 -5.11 -8.42
N GLU A 24 7.03 -4.13 -8.60
CA GLU A 24 6.92 -2.99 -7.70
C GLU A 24 6.37 -3.40 -6.33
N ALA A 25 5.38 -4.30 -6.27
CA ALA A 25 4.87 -4.84 -5.02
C ALA A 25 5.96 -5.56 -4.22
N LEU A 26 6.77 -6.39 -4.88
CA LEU A 26 7.89 -7.07 -4.22
C LEU A 26 8.96 -6.09 -3.74
N ARG A 27 9.28 -5.07 -4.53
CA ARG A 27 10.22 -4.00 -4.14
C ARG A 27 9.75 -3.28 -2.87
N LEU A 28 8.47 -2.97 -2.79
CA LEU A 28 7.87 -2.29 -1.63
C LEU A 28 7.81 -3.19 -0.39
N LEU A 29 7.61 -4.50 -0.57
CA LEU A 29 7.51 -5.47 0.52
C LEU A 29 8.88 -5.93 1.04
N ALA A 30 9.93 -5.92 0.21
CA ALA A 30 11.28 -6.35 0.55
C ALA A 30 11.84 -5.79 1.89
N PRO A 31 11.70 -4.49 2.21
CA PRO A 31 12.20 -3.94 3.47
C PRO A 31 11.36 -4.34 4.70
N LEU A 32 10.18 -4.93 4.53
CA LEU A 32 9.36 -5.34 5.67
C LEU A 32 9.85 -6.69 6.24
N PRO A 33 9.91 -6.84 7.57
CA PRO A 33 10.18 -8.13 8.19
C PRO A 33 9.07 -9.14 7.84
N LYS A 34 9.42 -10.43 7.78
CA LYS A 34 8.49 -11.51 7.35
C LYS A 34 7.18 -11.51 8.15
N HIS A 35 7.25 -11.26 9.46
CA HIS A 35 6.07 -11.27 10.33
C HIS A 35 5.06 -10.13 10.02
N LEU A 36 5.49 -9.07 9.32
CA LEU A 36 4.62 -8.00 8.82
C LEU A 36 4.07 -8.27 7.41
N ARG A 37 4.61 -9.27 6.70
CA ARG A 37 4.19 -9.70 5.36
C ARG A 37 3.28 -10.93 5.42
N ARG A 38 2.31 -10.94 6.35
CA ARG A 38 1.42 -12.12 6.52
C ARG A 38 0.44 -12.28 5.38
N SER A 39 -0.18 -11.19 4.96
CA SER A 39 -1.16 -11.21 3.88
C SER A 39 -1.21 -9.90 3.10
N ILE A 40 -1.65 -9.99 1.85
CA ILE A 40 -1.85 -8.89 0.93
C ILE A 40 -3.29 -8.98 0.43
N THR A 41 -4.07 -7.91 0.61
CA THR A 41 -5.42 -7.81 0.04
C THR A 41 -5.36 -6.99 -1.24
N LEU A 42 -5.74 -7.60 -2.35
CA LEU A 42 -5.80 -7.03 -3.70
C LEU A 42 -7.25 -6.74 -4.09
N ASP A 43 -7.43 -5.84 -5.05
CA ASP A 43 -8.71 -5.70 -5.75
C ASP A 43 -8.74 -6.63 -6.97
N ASN A 44 -9.88 -6.68 -7.66
CA ASN A 44 -10.05 -7.53 -8.84
C ASN A 44 -9.52 -6.87 -10.13
N GLY A 45 -8.50 -6.02 -10.02
CA GLY A 45 -7.82 -5.42 -11.17
C GLY A 45 -7.12 -6.49 -12.03
N THR A 46 -7.22 -6.37 -13.35
CA THR A 46 -6.65 -7.36 -14.30
C THR A 46 -5.12 -7.44 -14.25
N GLU A 47 -4.47 -6.36 -13.82
CA GLU A 47 -3.04 -6.26 -13.55
C GLU A 47 -2.61 -7.12 -12.35
N MET A 48 -3.55 -7.54 -11.50
CA MET A 48 -3.32 -8.36 -10.32
C MET A 48 -3.50 -9.86 -10.57
N ASN A 49 -3.87 -10.26 -11.80
CA ASN A 49 -4.13 -11.66 -12.16
C ASN A 49 -2.91 -12.59 -12.05
N ASN A 50 -1.68 -12.06 -11.94
CA ASN A 50 -0.46 -12.86 -11.75
C ASN A 50 -0.02 -12.93 -10.27
N TYR A 51 -0.99 -12.89 -9.35
CA TYR A 51 -0.76 -12.85 -7.91
C TYR A 51 0.00 -14.06 -7.36
N GLU A 52 -0.08 -15.22 -8.02
CA GLU A 52 0.62 -16.45 -7.63
C GLU A 52 2.14 -16.25 -7.58
N VAL A 53 2.69 -15.44 -8.48
CA VAL A 53 4.12 -15.06 -8.50
C VAL A 53 4.43 -14.16 -7.30
N LEU A 54 3.54 -13.24 -6.97
CA LEU A 54 3.68 -12.35 -5.82
C LEU A 54 3.64 -13.15 -4.51
N GLU A 55 2.71 -14.09 -4.37
CA GLU A 55 2.57 -14.96 -3.21
C GLU A 55 3.83 -15.82 -2.99
N LYS A 56 4.28 -16.54 -4.04
CA LYS A 56 5.52 -17.35 -3.98
C LYS A 56 6.75 -16.55 -3.58
N ARG A 57 6.93 -15.35 -4.15
CA ARG A 57 8.14 -14.54 -3.92
C ARG A 57 8.11 -13.73 -2.63
N SER A 58 6.93 -13.28 -2.19
CA SER A 58 6.80 -12.49 -0.97
C SER A 58 6.68 -13.35 0.29
N GLY A 59 6.16 -14.58 0.15
CA GLY A 59 5.77 -15.45 1.26
C GLY A 59 4.50 -15.01 1.97
N ALA A 60 3.77 -14.03 1.42
CA ALA A 60 2.54 -13.49 1.98
C ALA A 60 1.33 -14.09 1.28
N ALA A 61 0.31 -14.49 2.04
CA ALA A 61 -0.94 -14.99 1.48
C ALA A 61 -1.70 -13.87 0.74
N VAL A 62 -2.10 -14.10 -0.51
CA VAL A 62 -2.86 -13.10 -1.27
C VAL A 62 -4.36 -13.37 -1.19
N TYR A 63 -5.12 -12.33 -0.86
CA TYR A 63 -6.59 -12.35 -0.80
C TYR A 63 -7.17 -11.32 -1.76
N PHE A 64 -8.30 -11.61 -2.37
CA PHE A 64 -9.05 -10.66 -3.20
C PHE A 64 -10.26 -10.15 -2.44
N ALA A 65 -10.52 -8.84 -2.55
CA ALA A 65 -11.73 -8.26 -1.98
C ALA A 65 -12.98 -8.78 -2.73
N HIS A 66 -14.00 -9.17 -1.98
CA HIS A 66 -15.21 -9.71 -2.58
C HIS A 66 -16.03 -8.59 -3.26
N PRO A 67 -16.67 -8.87 -4.42
CA PRO A 67 -17.58 -7.92 -5.05
C PRO A 67 -18.68 -7.48 -4.07
N TYR A 68 -18.95 -6.17 -3.98
CA TYR A 68 -19.96 -5.57 -3.08
C TYR A 68 -19.65 -5.58 -1.57
N HIS A 69 -18.46 -6.02 -1.15
CA HIS A 69 -18.01 -5.97 0.25
C HIS A 69 -17.10 -4.75 0.51
N SER A 70 -17.68 -3.54 0.43
CA SER A 70 -16.94 -2.27 0.57
C SER A 70 -16.19 -2.13 1.90
N TRP A 71 -16.66 -2.76 2.98
CA TRP A 71 -16.04 -2.71 4.30
C TRP A 71 -14.67 -3.41 4.36
N GLU A 72 -14.42 -4.40 3.50
CA GLU A 72 -13.11 -5.07 3.39
C GLU A 72 -12.02 -4.11 2.87
N ARG A 73 -12.44 -3.04 2.19
CA ARG A 73 -11.56 -2.04 1.57
C ARG A 73 -11.58 -0.68 2.27
N GLY A 74 -12.25 -0.54 3.43
CA GLY A 74 -12.42 0.75 4.09
C GLY A 74 -11.11 1.50 4.38
N CYS A 75 -10.03 0.78 4.70
CA CYS A 75 -8.70 1.38 4.88
C CYS A 75 -8.10 1.87 3.55
N ASN A 76 -8.23 1.08 2.48
CA ASN A 76 -7.73 1.43 1.16
C ASN A 76 -8.51 2.64 0.59
N GLU A 77 -9.83 2.67 0.76
CA GLU A 77 -10.67 3.80 0.32
C GLU A 77 -10.34 5.09 1.08
N ASN A 78 -10.13 4.99 2.40
CA ASN A 78 -9.66 6.11 3.22
C ASN A 78 -8.31 6.64 2.69
N PHE A 79 -7.34 5.75 2.47
CA PHE A 79 -6.02 6.14 1.98
C PHE A 79 -6.05 6.73 0.57
N ASN A 80 -6.88 6.17 -0.33
CA ASN A 80 -7.09 6.72 -1.66
C ASN A 80 -7.71 8.12 -1.60
N GLY A 81 -8.60 8.38 -0.63
CA GLY A 81 -9.10 9.74 -0.35
C GLY A 81 -7.98 10.69 0.07
N LEU A 82 -7.02 10.22 0.86
CA LEU A 82 -5.86 11.03 1.27
C LEU A 82 -4.88 11.29 0.13
N LEU A 83 -4.61 10.31 -0.73
CA LEU A 83 -3.79 10.49 -1.92
C LEU A 83 -4.37 11.54 -2.88
N ARG A 84 -5.70 11.65 -2.95
CA ARG A 84 -6.37 12.66 -3.78
C ARG A 84 -6.13 14.10 -3.34
N GLN A 85 -5.61 14.34 -2.13
CA GLN A 85 -5.15 15.66 -1.70
C GLN A 85 -3.88 16.09 -2.46
N PHE A 86 -3.08 15.13 -2.94
CA PHE A 86 -1.86 15.37 -3.71
C PHE A 86 -2.09 15.18 -5.21
N PHE A 87 -2.97 14.24 -5.58
CA PHE A 87 -3.24 13.86 -6.97
C PHE A 87 -4.75 13.90 -7.23
N PRO A 88 -5.32 15.09 -7.52
CA PRO A 88 -6.75 15.25 -7.81
C PRO A 88 -7.19 14.40 -9.01
N LYS A 89 -8.46 13.97 -9.04
CA LYS A 89 -9.00 13.06 -10.08
C LYS A 89 -8.78 13.51 -11.53
N GLN A 90 -8.75 14.83 -11.77
CA GLN A 90 -8.62 15.41 -13.10
C GLN A 90 -7.18 15.81 -13.45
N MET A 91 -6.22 15.48 -12.58
CA MET A 91 -4.80 15.72 -12.86
C MET A 91 -4.31 14.75 -13.93
N ASN A 92 -3.52 15.26 -14.89
CA ASN A 92 -2.85 14.38 -15.85
C ASN A 92 -1.77 13.54 -15.12
N PHE A 93 -2.01 12.24 -15.04
CA PHE A 93 -1.10 11.27 -14.41
C PHE A 93 0.23 11.14 -15.16
N GLU A 94 0.32 11.50 -16.44
CA GLU A 94 1.57 11.51 -17.20
C GLU A 94 2.60 12.52 -16.67
N SER A 95 2.12 13.59 -16.02
CA SER A 95 2.99 14.61 -15.42
C SER A 95 3.54 14.21 -14.04
N ILE A 96 3.06 13.09 -13.48
CA ILE A 96 3.44 12.64 -12.15
C ILE A 96 4.74 11.86 -12.20
N THR A 97 5.66 12.26 -11.33
CA THR A 97 6.93 11.59 -11.14
C THR A 97 6.90 10.65 -9.94
N LYS A 98 7.74 9.61 -9.99
CA LYS A 98 7.98 8.73 -8.84
C LYS A 98 8.34 9.54 -7.57
N LYS A 99 9.13 10.61 -7.71
CA LYS A 99 9.54 11.48 -6.58
C LYS A 99 8.34 12.13 -5.90
N GLN A 100 7.35 12.60 -6.67
CA GLN A 100 6.12 13.18 -6.10
C GLN A 100 5.29 12.12 -5.36
N VAL A 101 5.20 10.91 -5.91
CA VAL A 101 4.50 9.79 -5.26
C VAL A 101 5.20 9.39 -3.95
N ASP A 102 6.53 9.25 -3.97
CA ASP A 102 7.33 8.93 -2.78
C ASP A 102 7.15 10.02 -1.70
N LEU A 103 7.17 11.30 -2.10
CA LEU A 103 6.96 12.44 -1.19
C LEU A 103 5.55 12.41 -0.58
N ALA A 104 4.51 12.23 -1.39
CA ALA A 104 3.15 12.14 -0.91
C ALA A 104 2.98 10.96 0.06
N ALA A 105 3.51 9.79 -0.28
CA ALA A 105 3.47 8.61 0.59
C ALA A 105 4.19 8.87 1.92
N ASN A 106 5.37 9.49 1.89
CA ASN A 106 6.11 9.85 3.09
C ASN A 106 5.31 10.80 3.97
N LEU A 107 4.79 11.90 3.41
CA LEU A 107 3.94 12.85 4.14
C LEU A 107 2.71 12.18 4.76
N LEU A 108 2.06 11.26 4.04
CA LEU A 108 0.88 10.54 4.56
C LEU A 108 1.22 9.55 5.68
N ASN A 109 2.42 8.95 5.64
CA ASN A 109 2.88 7.99 6.64
C ASN A 109 3.50 8.67 7.87
N THR A 110 4.04 9.89 7.75
CA THR A 110 4.59 10.68 8.86
C THR A 110 3.58 11.65 9.47
N ARG A 111 2.44 11.88 8.81
CA ARG A 111 1.39 12.77 9.33
C ARG A 111 0.69 12.18 10.57
N PRO A 112 0.70 12.90 11.72
CA PRO A 112 -0.12 12.60 12.89
C PRO A 112 -1.60 12.39 12.57
N ARG A 113 -2.23 11.36 13.16
CA ARG A 113 -3.68 11.12 13.00
C ARG A 113 -4.40 11.19 14.33
N LYS A 114 -5.47 11.98 14.41
CA LYS A 114 -6.30 12.11 15.62
C LYS A 114 -6.80 10.76 16.15
N ARG A 115 -7.22 9.84 15.26
CA ARG A 115 -7.63 8.46 15.61
C ARG A 115 -6.54 7.60 16.29
N HIS A 116 -5.30 8.05 16.25
CA HIS A 116 -4.13 7.38 16.82
C HIS A 116 -3.52 8.18 17.98
N GLY A 117 -4.29 9.09 18.60
CA GLY A 117 -3.76 9.96 19.65
C GLY A 117 -2.65 10.87 19.12
N TYR A 118 -2.79 11.35 17.88
CA TYR A 118 -1.79 12.15 17.17
C TYR A 118 -0.44 11.47 16.91
N LYS A 119 -0.37 10.14 17.00
CA LYS A 119 0.73 9.37 16.42
C LYS A 119 0.54 9.22 14.91
N SER A 120 1.65 9.19 14.19
CA SER A 120 1.72 8.92 12.76
C SER A 120 1.71 7.40 12.48
N PRO A 121 1.28 6.99 11.28
CA PRO A 121 1.38 5.59 10.86
C PRO A 121 2.79 5.00 10.96
N ALA A 122 3.83 5.80 10.67
CA ALA A 122 5.22 5.38 10.78
C ALA A 122 5.63 5.11 12.23
N GLU A 123 5.26 5.99 13.17
CA GLU A 123 5.52 5.78 14.60
C GLU A 123 4.78 4.55 15.14
N LEU A 124 3.58 4.27 14.65
CA LEU A 124 2.84 3.06 15.03
C LEU A 124 3.44 1.78 14.43
N LEU A 125 4.11 1.87 13.28
CA LEU A 125 4.76 0.73 12.64
C LEU A 125 6.14 0.43 13.25
N GLN A 126 6.86 1.47 13.68
CA GLN A 126 8.25 1.40 14.14
C GLN A 126 8.51 0.28 15.19
N PRO A 127 7.68 0.07 16.23
CA PRO A 127 7.90 -0.99 17.21
C PRO A 127 7.92 -2.38 16.60
N TYR A 128 7.27 -2.60 15.47
CA TYR A 128 7.17 -3.88 14.78
C TYR A 128 8.27 -4.08 13.72
N MET A 129 8.98 -3.01 13.33
CA MET A 129 10.04 -3.11 12.31
C MET A 129 11.28 -3.85 12.81
N GLY A 130 11.55 -3.81 14.12
CA GLY A 130 12.74 -4.38 14.75
C GLY A 130 12.53 -5.71 15.49
N VAL A 131 11.33 -6.28 15.49
CA VAL A 131 11.05 -7.51 16.27
C VAL A 131 11.38 -8.74 15.44
N ALA A 132 12.56 -9.30 15.67
CA ALA A 132 12.87 -10.68 15.33
C ALA A 132 12.29 -11.58 16.44
N PHE A 133 11.27 -12.36 16.11
CA PHE A 133 10.92 -13.56 16.87
C PHE A 133 11.50 -14.76 16.14
#